data_AF-A0A5C0SPS5-F1
#
_entry.id   AF-A0A5C0SPS5-F1
#
_cell.length_a   1.000
_cell.length_b   1.000
_cell.length_c   1.000
_cell.angle_alpha   90.00
_cell.angle_beta   90.00
_cell.angle_gamma   90.00
#
_symmetry.space_group_name_H-M   'P 1'
#
loop_
_entity.id
_entity.type
_entity.pdbx_description
1 polymer ?
#
loop_
_entity_poly.entity_id
_entity_poly.type
_entity_poly.pdbx_seq_one_letter_code
_entity_poly.pdbx_strand_id
1 'polypeptide(L)'
;MKVPPDWNLITVSSVKGYFGPRELHRILDGIIKSLKGHPDRAVIIACPEYLALHNGFETFLRFLNTIRDHVILTNTKVYVVTDPLAWKPRQWALLKKLEL
;
A
#
# COMPACT_ATOMS: atom_id res chain seq x y z
N MET A 1 -15.01 -6.77 -4.63
CA MET A 1 -13.85 -7.26 -5.40
C MET A 1 -13.73 -8.75 -5.15
N LYS A 2 -13.75 -9.60 -6.19
CA LYS A 2 -13.41 -11.03 -6.02
C LYS A 2 -11.89 -11.13 -6.09
N VAL A 3 -11.26 -11.50 -4.98
CA VAL A 3 -9.81 -11.71 -4.89
C VAL A 3 -9.57 -13.21 -5.04
N PRO A 4 -8.49 -13.67 -5.71
CA PRO A 4 -8.22 -15.10 -5.80
C PRO A 4 -8.12 -15.75 -4.40
N PRO A 5 -8.49 -17.03 -4.23
CA PRO A 5 -8.52 -17.70 -2.93
C PRO A 5 -7.18 -17.70 -2.20
N ASP A 6 -6.08 -17.72 -2.95
CA ASP A 6 -4.71 -17.82 -2.40
C ASP A 6 -4.15 -16.48 -1.94
N TRP A 7 -4.93 -15.40 -2.05
CA TRP A 7 -4.50 -14.06 -1.66
C TRP A 7 -4.88 -13.76 -0.23
N ASN A 8 -3.92 -13.25 0.53
CA ASN A 8 -4.18 -12.72 1.84
C ASN A 8 -4.75 -11.30 1.74
N LEU A 9 -6.04 -11.15 2.03
CA LEU A 9 -6.73 -9.86 1.95
C LEU A 9 -6.60 -9.08 3.25
N ILE A 10 -5.89 -7.95 3.21
CA ILE A 10 -5.89 -6.95 4.28
C ILE A 10 -6.93 -5.87 3.95
N THR A 11 -8.00 -5.82 4.73
CA THR A 11 -9.08 -4.84 4.51
C THR A 11 -8.84 -3.59 5.35
N VAL A 12 -8.80 -2.43 4.69
CA VAL A 12 -8.71 -1.11 5.32
C VAL A 12 -10.08 -0.44 5.26
N SER A 13 -10.59 0.01 6.41
CA SER A 13 -11.92 0.63 6.51
C SER A 13 -12.02 1.51 7.76
N SER A 14 -12.86 2.54 7.71
CA SER A 14 -13.24 3.34 8.89
C SER A 14 -14.21 2.62 9.83
N VAL A 15 -14.75 1.46 9.42
CA VAL A 15 -15.62 0.62 10.26
C VAL A 15 -14.81 -0.06 11.36
N LYS A 16 -15.36 -0.11 12.58
CA LYS A 16 -14.73 -0.80 13.73
C LYS A 16 -14.43 -2.27 13.39
N GLY A 17 -13.28 -2.75 13.85
CA GLY A 17 -12.84 -4.15 13.63
C GLY A 17 -11.93 -4.35 12.42
N TYR A 18 -11.77 -3.33 11.56
CA TYR A 18 -10.82 -3.34 10.44
C TYR A 18 -9.59 -2.49 10.75
N PHE A 19 -8.58 -2.55 9.87
CA PHE A 19 -7.48 -1.60 9.91
C PHE A 19 -8.01 -0.23 9.50
N GLY A 20 -7.92 0.75 10.40
CA GLY A 20 -8.32 2.12 10.12
C GLY A 20 -7.41 2.75 9.07
N PRO A 21 -7.94 3.63 8.19
CA PRO A 21 -7.14 4.26 7.14
C PRO A 21 -6.02 5.16 7.68
N ARG A 22 -6.11 5.60 8.93
CA ARG A 22 -5.07 6.38 9.62
C ARG A 22 -4.05 5.53 10.39
N GLU A 23 -4.28 4.23 10.50
CA GLU A 23 -3.42 3.31 11.22
C GLU A 23 -2.32 2.75 10.31
N LEU A 24 -1.61 3.65 9.61
CA LEU A 24 -0.59 3.27 8.62
C LEU A 24 0.47 2.31 9.20
N HIS A 25 0.83 2.47 10.47
CA HIS A 25 1.73 1.55 11.18
C HIS A 25 1.18 0.11 11.27
N ARG A 26 -0.10 -0.06 11.59
CA ARG A 26 -0.74 -1.39 11.66
C ARG A 26 -0.88 -2.03 10.28
N ILE A 27 -1.15 -1.21 9.26
CA ILE A 27 -1.22 -1.66 7.87
C ILE A 27 0.17 -2.14 7.43
N LEU A 28 1.23 -1.37 7.71
CA LEU A 28 2.61 -1.75 7.43
C LEU A 28 2.98 -3.07 8.12
N ASP A 29 2.69 -3.20 9.41
CA ASP A 29 2.93 -4.44 10.16
C ASP A 29 2.21 -5.64 9.55
N GLY A 30 0.96 -5.45 9.11
CA GLY A 30 0.19 -6.46 8.41
C GLY A 30 0.83 -6.91 7.10
N ILE A 31 1.31 -5.94 6.30
CA ILE A 31 2.04 -6.21 5.05
C ILE A 31 3.32 -6.99 5.36
N ILE A 32 4.18 -6.51 6.26
CA ILE A 32 5.46 -7.16 6.59
C ILE A 32 5.23 -8.58 7.11
N LYS A 33 4.25 -8.79 7.99
CA LYS A 33 3.89 -10.13 8.48
C LYS A 33 3.44 -11.06 7.36
N SER A 34 2.73 -10.54 6.35
CA SER A 34 2.29 -11.33 5.21
C SER A 34 3.40 -11.75 4.25
N LEU A 35 4.51 -10.98 4.22
CA LEU A 35 5.69 -11.25 3.40
C LEU A 35 6.71 -12.16 4.08
N LYS A 36 6.74 -12.18 5.41
CA LYS A 36 7.70 -13.00 6.18
C LYS A 36 7.56 -14.48 5.83
N GLY A 37 8.66 -15.10 5.36
CA GLY A 37 8.69 -16.51 4.96
C GLY A 37 8.20 -16.79 3.53
N HIS A 38 7.90 -15.76 2.74
CA HIS A 38 7.37 -15.87 1.38
C HIS A 38 8.07 -14.90 0.42
N PRO A 39 9.31 -15.20 -0.03
CA PRO A 39 10.15 -14.27 -0.79
C PRO A 39 9.58 -13.83 -2.15
N ASP A 40 8.62 -14.58 -2.71
CA ASP A 40 8.04 -14.35 -4.04
C ASP A 40 6.60 -13.79 -4.01
N ARG A 41 6.09 -13.40 -2.83
CA ARG A 41 4.76 -12.78 -2.77
C ARG A 41 4.81 -11.37 -3.33
N ALA A 42 3.78 -10.98 -4.07
CA ALA A 42 3.54 -9.60 -4.46
C ALA A 42 2.55 -8.94 -3.49
N VAL A 43 2.72 -7.65 -3.23
CA VAL A 43 1.75 -6.83 -2.51
C VAL A 43 0.98 -6.00 -3.52
N ILE A 44 -0.35 -5.95 -3.40
CA ILE A 44 -1.17 -5.04 -4.19
C ILE A 44 -1.89 -4.06 -3.27
N ILE A 45 -1.65 -2.78 -3.51
CA ILE A 45 -2.36 -1.68 -2.84
C ILE A 45 -3.41 -1.17 -3.82
N ALA A 46 -4.65 -1.58 -3.59
CA ALA A 46 -5.81 -1.12 -4.36
C ALA A 46 -6.43 0.13 -3.71
N CYS A 47 -6.85 1.07 -4.56
CA CYS A 47 -7.44 2.35 -4.14
C CYS A 47 -6.59 3.12 -3.09
N PRO A 48 -5.30 3.39 -3.38
CA PRO A 48 -4.42 4.15 -2.48
C PRO A 48 -4.92 5.59 -2.21
N GLU A 49 -5.79 6.14 -3.07
CA GLU A 49 -6.44 7.43 -2.90
C GLU A 49 -7.15 7.51 -1.54
N TYR A 50 -7.72 6.40 -1.08
CA TYR A 50 -8.39 6.34 0.22
C TYR A 50 -7.42 6.62 1.37
N LEU A 51 -6.22 6.00 1.34
CA LEU A 51 -5.19 6.25 2.34
C LEU A 51 -4.66 7.69 2.23
N ALA A 52 -4.42 8.18 1.01
CA ALA A 52 -3.96 9.55 0.80
C ALA A 52 -4.98 10.59 1.26
N LEU A 53 -6.27 10.36 1.06
CA LEU A 53 -7.36 11.22 1.51
C LEU A 53 -7.40 11.34 3.03
N HIS A 54 -7.20 10.23 3.74
CA HIS A 54 -7.28 10.21 5.21
C HIS A 54 -6.03 10.72 5.93
N ASN A 55 -4.86 10.71 5.28
CA ASN A 55 -3.55 11.01 5.89
C ASN A 55 -2.82 12.21 5.26
N GLY A 56 -3.29 12.69 4.12
CA GLY A 56 -2.55 13.61 3.26
C GLY A 56 -1.52 12.90 2.38
N PHE A 57 -1.26 13.47 1.20
CA PHE A 57 -0.39 12.87 0.19
C PHE A 57 1.04 12.64 0.68
N GLU A 58 1.64 13.58 1.40
CA GLU A 58 3.04 13.45 1.85
C GLU A 58 3.22 12.30 2.85
N THR A 59 2.26 12.14 3.77
CA THR A 59 2.27 11.04 4.73
C THR A 59 2.07 9.70 4.03
N PHE A 60 1.15 9.65 3.06
CA PHE A 60 0.97 8.47 2.21
C PHE A 60 2.23 8.14 1.38
N LEU A 61 2.90 9.16 0.81
CA LEU A 61 4.13 8.97 0.06
C LEU A 61 5.27 8.45 0.94
N ARG A 62 5.42 8.96 2.17
CA ARG A 62 6.37 8.41 3.14
C ARG A 62 6.06 6.95 3.45
N PHE A 63 4.79 6.62 3.66
CA PHE A 63 4.34 5.24 3.89
C PHE A 63 4.69 4.30 2.72
N LEU A 64 4.47 4.71 1.46
CA LEU A 64 4.91 3.92 0.30
C LEU A 64 6.42 3.72 0.26
N ASN A 65 7.21 4.74 0.56
CA ASN A 65 8.67 4.60 0.65
C ASN A 65 9.09 3.65 1.78
N THR A 66 8.42 3.68 2.93
CA THR A 66 8.70 2.71 4.01
C THR A 66 8.40 1.28 3.56
N ILE A 67 7.29 1.06 2.84
CA ILE A 67 7.02 -0.26 2.25
C ILE A 67 8.15 -0.64 1.29
N ARG A 68 8.56 0.28 0.40
CA ARG A 68 9.69 0.09 -0.53
C ARG A 68 10.96 -0.37 0.20
N ASP A 69 11.34 0.31 1.28
CA ASP A 69 12.54 0.01 2.04
C ASP A 69 12.50 -1.41 2.63
N HIS A 70 11.32 -1.86 3.08
CA HIS A 70 11.14 -3.24 3.53
C HIS A 70 11.17 -4.25 2.39
N VAL A 71 10.54 -3.93 1.26
CA VAL A 71 10.44 -4.89 0.16
C VAL A 71 11.73 -4.98 -0.63
N ILE A 72 12.58 -3.96 -0.76
CA ILE A 72 13.89 -4.06 -1.44
C ILE A 72 14.78 -5.15 -0.82
N LEU A 73 14.63 -5.42 0.48
CA LEU A 73 15.38 -6.46 1.19
C LEU A 73 14.88 -7.88 0.88
N THR A 74 13.73 -7.99 0.21
CA THR A 74 13.06 -9.24 -0.14
C THR A 74 12.88 -9.24 -1.66
N ASN A 75 12.88 -10.35 -2.39
CA ASN A 75 12.71 -10.29 -3.86
C ASN A 75 11.24 -10.04 -4.28
N THR A 76 10.52 -9.27 -3.46
CA THR A 76 9.08 -8.98 -3.49
C THR A 76 8.81 -7.70 -4.28
N LYS A 77 7.66 -7.65 -4.97
CA LYS A 77 7.19 -6.48 -5.73
C LYS A 77 5.92 -5.89 -5.13
N VAL A 78 5.81 -4.56 -5.17
CA VAL A 78 4.61 -3.85 -4.71
C VAL A 78 3.94 -3.15 -5.89
N TYR A 79 2.68 -3.50 -6.14
CA TYR A 79 1.86 -2.89 -7.17
C TYR A 79 0.87 -1.91 -6.56
N VAL A 80 0.95 -0.65 -6.97
CA VAL A 80 0.00 0.39 -6.58
C VAL A 80 -0.97 0.60 -7.72
N VAL A 81 -2.25 0.25 -7.51
CA VAL A 81 -3.29 0.33 -8.54
C VAL A 81 -4.13 1.58 -8.29
N THR A 82 -3.98 2.57 -9.17
CA THR A 82 -4.52 3.92 -9.00
C THR A 82 -4.84 4.59 -10.34
N ASP A 83 -5.72 5.58 -10.32
CA ASP A 83 -6.05 6.40 -11.50
C ASP A 83 -5.17 7.66 -11.54
N PRO A 84 -4.46 7.96 -12.66
CA PRO A 84 -3.70 9.20 -12.83
C PRO A 84 -4.52 10.48 -12.54
N LEU A 85 -5.82 10.47 -12.83
CA LEU A 85 -6.73 11.60 -12.65
C LEU A 85 -7.06 11.88 -11.17
N ALA A 86 -6.80 10.93 -10.27
CA ALA A 86 -6.99 11.13 -8.83
C ALA A 86 -5.91 12.01 -8.18
N TRP A 87 -4.84 12.34 -8.91
CA TRP A 87 -3.67 13.00 -8.37
C TRP A 87 -3.41 14.36 -9.03
N LYS A 88 -2.89 15.31 -8.26
CA LYS A 88 -2.33 16.54 -8.84
C LYS A 88 -1.13 16.18 -9.72
N PRO A 89 -0.80 16.98 -10.77
CA PRO A 89 0.30 16.67 -11.67
C PRO A 89 1.64 16.37 -10.97
N ARG A 90 1.98 17.14 -9.92
CA ARG A 90 3.18 16.92 -9.11
C ARG A 90 3.12 15.62 -8.31
N GLN A 91 1.95 15.27 -7.77
CA GLN A 91 1.75 14.03 -7.00
C GLN A 91 1.92 12.81 -7.91
N TRP A 92 1.30 12.85 -9.09
CA TRP A 92 1.43 11.80 -10.10
C TRP A 92 2.87 11.61 -10.56
N ALA A 93 3.60 12.70 -10.78
CA ALA A 93 5.01 12.65 -11.16
C ALA A 93 5.89 11.99 -10.08
N LEU A 94 5.57 12.18 -8.79
CA LEU A 94 6.28 11.53 -7.68
C LEU A 94 5.91 10.04 -7.59
N LEU A 95 4.64 9.69 -7.73
CA LEU A 95 4.19 8.29 -7.71
C LEU A 95 4.79 7.46 -8.84
N LYS A 96 4.89 8.01 -10.06
CA LYS A 96 5.54 7.34 -11.20
C LYS A 96 7.04 7.11 -11.02
N LYS A 97 7.70 7.87 -10.13
CA LYS A 97 9.12 7.71 -9.83
C LYS A 97 9.37 6.75 -8.67
N LEU A 98 8.32 6.29 -7.99
CA LEU A 98 8.47 5.20 -7.03
C LEU A 98 8.65 3.91 -7.81
N GLU A 99 9.87 3.38 -7.79
CA GLU A 99 10.12 1.98 -8.12
C GLU A 99 9.76 1.15 -6.89
N LEU A 100 8.75 0.30 -7.03
CA LEU A 100 8.14 -0.51 -5.97
C LEU A 100 8.10 -1.98 -6.38
#